data_AF-A0A1G8RPM1-F1
#
_entry.id   AF-A0A1G8RPM1-F1
#
_cell.length_a   1.000
_cell.length_b   1.000
_cell.length_c   1.000
_cell.angle_alpha   90.00
_cell.angle_beta   90.00
_cell.angle_gamma   90.00
#
_symmetry.space_group_name_H-M   'P 1'
#
loop_
_entity.id
_entity.type
_entity.pdbx_description
1 polymer ?
#
loop_
_entity_poly.entity_id
_entity_poly.type
_entity_poly.pdbx_seq_one_letter_code
_entity_poly.pdbx_strand_id
1 'polypeptide(L)' 'MNNLGVIESHKEEDIEQLRTKMVDAASTYGMEHPLVLYYSRQIDRKHTALLKK' A
#
# COMPACT_ATOMS: atom_id res chain seq x y z
N MET A 1 23.09 15.91 -5.94
CA MET A 1 21.75 15.64 -5.38
C MET A 1 21.49 14.16 -5.60
N ASN A 2 21.39 13.39 -4.51
CA ASN A 2 21.46 11.94 -4.55
C ASN A 2 20.17 11.34 -5.10
N ASN A 3 20.26 10.63 -6.23
CA ASN A 3 19.16 9.92 -6.88
C ASN A 3 18.52 8.81 -6.02
N LEU A 4 19.04 8.51 -4.82
CA LEU A 4 18.44 7.51 -3.92
C LEU A 4 17.17 8.02 -3.21
N GLY A 5 17.14 9.29 -2.78
CA GLY A 5 16.03 9.81 -1.96
C GLY A 5 14.72 10.04 -2.73
N VAL A 6 14.78 10.20 -4.05
CA VAL A 6 13.59 10.39 -4.90
C VAL A 6 12.91 9.05 -5.19
N ILE A 7 13.67 7.94 -5.25
CA ILE A 7 13.12 6.61 -5.57
C ILE A 7 12.36 6.03 -4.37
N GLU A 8 12.82 6.31 -3.15
CA GLU A 8 12.14 5.88 -1.92
C GLU A 8 10.79 6.59 -1.73
N SER A 9 10.72 7.90 -1.99
CA SER A 9 9.48 8.67 -1.83
C SER A 9 8.33 8.15 -2.69
N HIS A 10 8.60 7.81 -3.96
CA HIS A 10 7.57 7.34 -4.90
C HIS A 10 7.01 5.97 -4.52
N LYS A 11 7.80 5.14 -3.83
CA LYS A 11 7.39 3.80 -3.38
C LYS A 11 6.54 3.84 -2.12
N GLU A 12 6.82 4.81 -1.24
CA GLU A 12 6.04 5.06 -0.03
C GLU A 12 4.66 5.63 -0.37
N GLU A 13 4.60 6.60 -1.29
CA GLU A 13 3.33 7.14 -1.82
C GLU A 13 2.42 6.04 -2.37
N ASP A 14 3.02 5.07 -3.03
CA ASP A 14 2.36 3.93 -3.67
C ASP A 14 1.75 2.93 -2.67
N ILE A 15 2.28 2.85 -1.46
CA ILE A 15 1.75 2.04 -0.35
C ILE A 15 0.68 2.85 0.39
N GLU A 16 0.91 4.15 0.58
CA GLU A 16 -0.02 5.01 1.28
C GLU A 16 -1.35 5.13 0.52
N GLN A 17 -1.32 5.23 -0.81
CA GLN A 17 -2.54 5.17 -1.63
C GLN A 17 -3.33 3.86 -1.45
N LEU A 18 -2.64 2.73 -1.28
CA LEU A 18 -3.31 1.45 -1.02
C LEU A 18 -3.90 1.40 0.39
N ARG A 19 -3.24 2.02 1.37
CA ARG A 19 -3.77 2.16 2.74
C ARG A 19 -5.02 3.02 2.76
N THR A 20 -5.02 4.17 2.08
CA THR A 20 -6.22 5.01 1.95
C THR A 20 -7.38 4.20 1.37
N LYS A 21 -7.17 3.48 0.27
CA LYS A 21 -8.21 2.63 -0.35
C LYS A 21 -8.71 1.52 0.58
N MET A 22 -7.82 0.94 1.39
CA MET A 22 -8.20 -0.09 2.37
C MET A 22 -9.09 0.48 3.48
N VAL A 23 -8.72 1.64 4.02
CA VAL A 23 -9.49 2.35 5.06
C VAL A 23 -10.85 2.79 4.52
N ASP A 24 -10.89 3.34 3.31
CA ASP A 24 -12.14 3.76 2.67
C ASP A 24 -13.07 2.56 2.43
N ALA A 25 -12.53 1.43 1.97
CA ALA A 25 -13.31 0.20 1.80
C ALA A 25 -13.84 -0.34 3.13
N ALA A 26 -13.04 -0.30 4.20
CA ALA A 26 -13.47 -0.71 5.54
C ALA A 26 -14.55 0.22 6.10
N SER A 27 -14.42 1.52 5.89
CA SER A 27 -15.39 2.53 6.29
C SER A 27 -16.72 2.38 5.54
N THR A 28 -16.65 2.07 4.24
CA THR A 28 -17.84 1.99 3.37
C THR A 28 -18.57 0.64 3.49
N TYR A 29 -17.83 -0.47 3.56
CA TYR A 29 -18.39 -1.82 3.44
C TYR A 29 -18.20 -2.69 4.68
N GLY A 30 -17.46 -2.21 5.68
CA GLY A 30 -17.06 -2.98 6.85
C GLY A 30 -15.75 -3.74 6.66
N MET A 31 -15.14 -4.11 7.79
CA MET A 31 -13.81 -4.75 7.84
C MET A 31 -13.74 -6.12 7.14
N GLU A 32 -14.86 -6.86 7.11
CA GLU A 32 -14.93 -8.20 6.52
C GLU A 32 -15.11 -8.18 5.00
N HIS A 33 -15.27 -7.00 4.40
CA HIS A 33 -15.51 -6.91 2.96
C HIS A 33 -14.28 -7.38 2.15
N PRO A 34 -14.47 -8.16 1.05
CA PRO A 34 -13.37 -8.70 0.26
C PRO A 34 -12.38 -7.64 -0.28
N LEU A 35 -12.83 -6.40 -0.45
CA LEU A 35 -11.95 -5.29 -0.88
C LEU A 35 -10.89 -4.93 0.16
N VAL A 36 -11.20 -5.04 1.46
CA VAL A 36 -10.23 -4.78 2.53
C VAL A 36 -9.10 -5.81 2.46
N LEU A 37 -9.45 -7.09 2.31
CA LEU A 37 -8.48 -8.17 2.12
C LEU A 37 -7.68 -8.01 0.82
N TYR A 38 -8.32 -7.57 -0.25
CA TYR A 38 -7.66 -7.28 -1.52
C TYR A 38 -6.57 -6.21 -1.34
N TYR A 39 -6.89 -5.07 -0.74
CA TYR A 39 -5.92 -3.99 -0.55
C TYR A 39 -4.80 -4.38 0.43
N SER A 40 -5.12 -5.09 1.51
CA SER A 40 -4.12 -5.65 2.44
C SER A 40 -3.08 -6.52 1.71
N ARG A 41 -3.52 -7.44 0.83
CA ARG A 41 -2.60 -8.30 0.06
C ARG A 41 -1.73 -7.50 -0.90
N GLN A 42 -2.24 -6.40 -1.47
CA GLN A 42 -1.47 -5.56 -2.39
C GLN A 42 -0.40 -4.76 -1.64
N ILE A 43 -0.72 -4.28 -0.43
CA ILE A 43 0.23 -3.64 0.49
C ILE A 43 1.35 -4.62 0.85
N ASP A 44 1.01 -5.85 1.26
CA ASP A 44 1.99 -6.88 1.63
C ASP A 44 2.91 -7.25 0.46
N ARG A 45 2.35 -7.37 -0.75
CA ARG A 45 3.12 -7.64 -1.97
C ARG A 45 4.11 -6.51 -2.26
N LYS A 46 3.68 -5.24 -2.14
CA LYS A 46 4.56 -4.10 -2.33
C LYS A 46 5.66 -4.06 -1.26
N HIS A 47 5.33 -4.20 0.02
CA HIS A 47 6.32 -4.27 1.09
C HIS A 47 7.32 -5.42 0.89
N THR A 48 6.84 -6.61 0.53
CA THR A 48 7.72 -7.76 0.25
C THR A 48 8.64 -7.49 -0.94
N ALA A 49 8.15 -6.85 -1.99
CA ALA A 49 8.97 -6.48 -3.15
C ALA A 49 10.03 -5.42 -2.80
N LEU A 50 9.76 -4.54 -1.85
CA LEU A 50 10.74 -3.57 -1.34
C LEU A 50 11.84 -4.24 -0.50
N LEU A 51 11.49 -5.25 0.30
CA LEU A 51 12.42 -5.96 1.16
C LEU A 51 13.28 -7.01 0.44
N LYS A 52 12.84 -7.51 -0.72
CA LYS A 52 13.58 -8.51 -1.54
C LYS A 52 14.67 -7.90 -2.43
N LYS A 53 15.09 -6.66 -2.16
CA LYS A 53 16.10 -5.94 -2.95
C LYS A 53 17.40 -5.83 -2.18
#